data_AF-A0A9N7UTI9-F1
#
_entry.id   AF-A0A9N7UTI9-F1
#
_cell.length_a   1.000
_cell.length_b   1.000
_cell.length_c   1.000
_cell.angle_alpha   90.00
_cell.angle_beta   90.00
_cell.angle_gamma   90.00
#
_symmetry.space_group_name_H-M   'P 1'
#
loop_
_entity.id
_entity.type
_entity.pdbx_description
1 polymer ?
#
loop_
_entity_poly.entity_id
_entity_poly.type
_entity_poly.pdbx_seq_one_letter_code
_entity_poly.pdbx_strand_id
1 'polypeptide(L)'
;MLTAFQTNINKYFSERGDAVAKASKNTHVMDYRSLVHDKDDSIYAEIKVIVLDLRGFYVEIFDIVNKNLDKVTNPKGEEKPSMY
;
A
#
# COMPACT_ATOMS: atom_id res chain seq x y z
N MET A 1 4.25 -0.82 -7.36
CA MET A 1 3.17 -0.97 -6.37
C MET A 1 3.36 -0.01 -5.19
N LEU A 2 4.47 -0.08 -4.44
CA LEU A 2 4.73 0.86 -3.34
C LEU A 2 4.75 2.35 -3.78
N THR A 3 5.37 2.61 -4.94
CA THR A 3 5.39 3.93 -5.57
C THR A 3 4.01 4.42 -6.01
N ALA A 4 3.13 3.50 -6.47
CA ALA A 4 1.75 3.85 -6.80
C ALA A 4 0.96 4.25 -5.54
N PHE A 5 1.23 3.63 -4.39
CA PHE A 5 0.60 4.01 -3.12
C PHE A 5 1.01 5.42 -2.67
N GLN A 6 2.30 5.76 -2.77
CA GLN A 6 2.75 7.13 -2.47
C GLN A 6 2.10 8.17 -3.38
N THR A 7 1.91 7.87 -4.67
CA THR A 7 1.21 8.77 -5.58
C THR A 7 -0.27 8.92 -5.22
N ASN A 8 -0.95 7.84 -4.81
CA ASN A 8 -2.38 7.86 -4.45
C ASN A 8 -2.66 8.70 -3.21
N ILE A 9 -1.81 8.64 -2.18
CA ILE A 9 -1.99 9.45 -0.96
C ILE A 9 -1.89 10.95 -1.26
N ASN A 10 -0.87 11.36 -2.03
CA ASN A 10 -0.71 12.76 -2.42
C ASN A 10 -1.90 13.26 -3.26
N LYS A 11 -2.39 12.41 -4.17
CA LYS A 11 -3.57 12.71 -4.98
C LYS A 11 -4.83 12.88 -4.14
N TYR A 12 -5.06 12.01 -3.15
CA TYR A 12 -6.19 12.13 -2.22
C TYR A 12 -6.19 13.48 -1.50
N PHE A 13 -5.05 13.92 -0.95
CA PHE A 13 -4.99 15.21 -0.25
C PHE A 13 -5.31 16.39 -1.17
N SER A 14 -4.79 16.39 -2.39
CA SER A 14 -5.08 17.43 -3.38
C SER A 14 -6.57 17.44 -3.75
N GLU A 15 -7.11 16.29 -4.17
CA GLU A 15 -8.49 16.21 -4.67
C GLU A 15 -9.53 16.44 -3.58
N ARG A 16 -9.26 15.97 -2.36
CA ARG A 16 -10.12 16.25 -1.20
C ARG A 16 -10.08 17.74 -0.85
N GLY A 17 -8.90 18.37 -0.88
CA GLY A 17 -8.76 19.81 -0.66
C GLY A 17 -9.60 20.61 -1.64
N ASP A 18 -9.55 20.26 -2.93
CA ASP A 18 -10.36 20.89 -3.97
C ASP A 18 -11.87 20.68 -3.75
N ALA A 19 -12.29 19.48 -3.33
CA ALA A 19 -13.69 19.20 -3.00
C ALA A 19 -14.18 20.04 -1.81
N VAL A 20 -13.39 20.15 -0.75
CA VAL A 20 -13.69 21.00 0.42
C VAL A 20 -13.77 22.48 0.01
N ALA A 21 -12.83 22.95 -0.82
CA ALA A 21 -12.85 24.33 -1.31
C ALA A 21 -14.08 24.64 -2.17
N LYS A 22 -14.55 23.69 -2.99
CA LYS A 22 -15.79 23.84 -3.77
C LYS A 22 -17.03 23.85 -2.87
N ALA A 23 -17.07 22.97 -1.86
CA ALA A 23 -18.17 22.88 -0.90
C ALA A 23 -18.31 24.15 -0.04
N SER A 24 -17.18 24.78 0.34
CA SER A 24 -17.20 26.02 1.12
C SER A 24 -17.61 27.24 0.29
N LYS A 25 -17.19 27.32 -0.98
CA LYS A 25 -17.54 28.42 -1.89
C LYS A 25 -18.98 28.33 -2.42
N ASN A 26 -19.48 27.12 -2.68
CA ASN A 26 -20.80 26.90 -3.26
C ASN A 26 -21.69 26.13 -2.29
N THR A 27 -22.05 26.77 -1.18
CA THR A 27 -22.72 26.12 -0.03
C THR A 27 -24.09 25.50 -0.35
N HIS A 28 -24.74 25.96 -1.42
CA HIS A 28 -26.02 25.44 -1.91
C HIS A 28 -25.87 24.15 -2.75
N VAL A 29 -24.68 23.87 -3.27
CA VAL A 29 -24.40 22.68 -4.06
C VAL A 29 -23.97 21.55 -3.13
N MET A 30 -24.95 20.78 -2.67
CA MET A 30 -24.73 19.70 -1.70
C MET A 30 -23.85 18.56 -2.25
N ASP A 31 -23.81 18.38 -3.57
CA ASP A 31 -22.98 17.37 -4.23
C ASP A 31 -21.48 17.55 -3.91
N TYR A 32 -21.02 18.77 -3.64
CA TYR A 32 -19.62 18.97 -3.22
C TYR A 32 -19.33 18.44 -1.82
N ARG A 33 -20.33 18.37 -0.94
CA ARG A 33 -20.18 17.73 0.38
C ARG A 33 -20.16 16.22 0.23
N SER A 34 -21.06 15.67 -0.60
CA SER A 34 -21.04 14.25 -0.97
C SER A 34 -19.71 13.85 -1.58
N LEU A 35 -19.15 14.68 -2.47
CA LEU A 35 -17.83 14.43 -3.07
C LEU A 35 -16.70 14.33 -2.04
N VAL A 36 -16.73 15.11 -0.96
CA VAL A 36 -15.73 14.96 0.12
C VAL A 36 -15.85 13.59 0.77
N HIS A 37 -17.07 13.13 1.05
CA HIS A 37 -17.32 11.80 1.61
C HIS A 37 -16.89 10.69 0.64
N ASP A 38 -17.19 10.82 -0.65
CA ASP A 38 -16.79 9.84 -1.66
C ASP A 38 -15.25 9.71 -1.74
N LYS A 39 -14.51 10.83 -1.59
CA LYS A 39 -13.05 10.80 -1.52
C LYS A 39 -12.53 10.07 -0.28
N ASP A 40 -13.20 10.26 0.86
CA ASP A 40 -12.86 9.62 2.13
C ASP A 40 -13.13 8.09 2.06
N ASP A 41 -14.25 7.68 1.47
CA ASP A 41 -14.59 6.26 1.30
C ASP A 41 -13.65 5.57 0.29
N SER A 42 -13.32 6.24 -0.81
CA SER A 42 -12.39 5.71 -1.81
C SER A 42 -11.01 5.46 -1.23
N ILE A 43 -10.42 6.43 -0.51
CA ILE A 43 -9.07 6.25 0.05
C ILE A 43 -9.05 5.17 1.14
N TYR A 44 -10.14 5.02 1.91
CA TYR A 44 -10.24 3.97 2.91
C TYR A 44 -10.23 2.57 2.27
N ALA A 45 -10.98 2.37 1.18
CA ALA A 45 -10.98 1.12 0.43
C ALA A 45 -9.59 0.84 -0.18
N GLU A 46 -8.94 1.85 -0.74
CA GLU A 46 -7.59 1.71 -1.28
C GLU A 46 -6.57 1.33 -0.19
N ILE A 47 -6.58 2.00 0.97
CA ILE A 47 -5.69 1.67 2.10
C ILE A 47 -5.90 0.22 2.56
N LYS A 48 -7.13 -0.27 2.59
CA LYS A 48 -7.39 -1.69 2.92
C LYS A 48 -6.72 -2.64 1.93
N VAL A 49 -6.87 -2.39 0.64
CA VAL A 49 -6.23 -3.22 -0.40
C VAL A 49 -4.72 -3.19 -0.24
N ILE A 50 -4.14 -2.01 -0.01
CA ILE A 50 -2.69 -1.83 0.24
C ILE A 50 -2.21 -2.73 1.39
N VAL A 51 -2.91 -2.72 2.51
CA VAL A 51 -2.53 -3.51 3.68
C VAL A 51 -2.64 -5.01 3.40
N LEU A 52 -3.67 -5.43 2.65
CA LEU A 52 -3.83 -6.82 2.25
C LEU A 52 -2.72 -7.29 1.30
N ASP A 53 -2.32 -6.44 0.35
CA ASP A 53 -1.22 -6.70 -0.58
C ASP A 53 0.11 -6.79 0.18
N LEU A 54 0.39 -5.86 1.09
CA LEU A 54 1.58 -5.87 1.94
C LEU A 54 1.67 -7.18 2.74
N ARG A 55 0.56 -7.61 3.36
CA ARG A 55 0.49 -8.89 4.05
C ARG A 55 0.77 -10.05 3.09
N GLY A 56 0.20 -10.03 1.89
CA GLY A 56 0.45 -11.02 0.84
C GLY A 56 1.94 -11.13 0.51
N PHE A 57 2.61 -10.00 0.28
CA PHE A 57 4.04 -9.96 -0.01
C PHE A 57 4.88 -10.53 1.11
N TYR A 58 4.59 -10.20 2.37
CA TYR A 58 5.32 -10.79 3.49
C TYR A 58 5.21 -12.31 3.52
N VAL A 59 4.02 -12.86 3.26
CA VAL A 59 3.79 -14.30 3.21
C VAL A 59 4.54 -14.94 2.03
N GLU A 60 4.45 -14.35 0.84
CA GLU A 60 5.12 -14.85 -0.36
C GLU A 60 6.65 -14.82 -0.23
N ILE A 61 7.20 -13.71 0.28
CA ILE A 61 8.64 -13.56 0.52
C ILE A 61 9.10 -14.58 1.57
N PHE A 62 8.36 -14.71 2.67
CA PHE A 62 8.70 -15.69 3.70
C PHE A 62 8.68 -17.12 3.13
N ASP A 63 7.65 -17.48 2.39
CA ASP A 63 7.50 -18.81 1.80
C ASP A 63 8.64 -19.13 0.81
N ILE A 64 8.93 -18.22 -0.14
CA ILE A 64 9.95 -18.46 -1.16
C ILE A 64 11.36 -18.50 -0.56
N VAL A 65 11.67 -17.63 0.42
CA VAL A 65 12.96 -17.61 1.09
C VAL A 65 13.15 -18.88 1.91
N ASN A 66 12.16 -19.29 2.72
CA ASN A 66 12.28 -20.49 3.54
C ASN A 66 12.43 -21.75 2.70
N LYS A 67 11.65 -21.89 1.62
CA LYS A 67 11.76 -23.04 0.69
C LYS A 67 13.13 -23.14 0.01
N ASN A 68 13.87 -22.04 -0.08
CA ASN A 68 15.17 -21.97 -0.74
C ASN A 68 16.31 -21.61 0.21
N LEU A 69 16.11 -21.69 1.53
CA LEU A 69 17.00 -21.12 2.52
C LEU A 69 18.44 -21.65 2.40
N ASP A 70 18.62 -22.95 2.17
CA ASP A 70 19.94 -23.55 2.00
C ASP A 70 20.69 -23.01 0.79
N LYS A 71 19.99 -22.83 -0.34
CA LYS A 71 20.59 -22.25 -1.55
C LYS A 71 20.85 -20.75 -1.42
N VAL A 72 19.98 -20.04 -0.70
CA VAL A 72 20.13 -18.60 -0.44
C VAL A 72 21.30 -18.34 0.52
N THR A 73 21.49 -19.19 1.52
CA THR A 73 22.53 -19.04 2.56
C THR A 73 23.85 -19.70 2.19
N ASN A 74 23.83 -20.78 1.41
CA ASN A 74 25.00 -21.51 0.94
C ASN A 74 24.90 -21.84 -0.56
N PRO A 75 24.97 -20.83 -1.45
CA PRO A 75 24.75 -21.02 -2.89
C PRO A 75 25.78 -21.92 -3.57
N LYS A 76 26.97 -22.08 -2.97
CA LYS A 76 28.07 -22.92 -3.51
C LYS A 76 28.11 -24.31 -2.89
N GLY A 77 27.28 -24.59 -1.88
CA GLY A 77 27.30 -25.86 -1.17
C GLY A 77 28.59 -26.11 -0.39
N GLU A 78 29.25 -25.04 0.09
CA GLU A 78 30.44 -25.17 0.92
C GLU A 78 30.09 -25.97 2.19
N GLU A 79 30.79 -27.07 2.43
CA GLU A 79 30.59 -27.83 3.66
C GLU A 79 30.96 -26.93 4.84
N LYS A 80 30.09 -26.90 5.86
CA LYS A 80 30.48 -26.27 7.13
C LYS A 80 31.76 -26.98 7.59
N PRO A 81 32.86 -26.26 7.88
CA PRO A 81 34.07 -26.90 8.37
C PRO A 81 33.69 -27.76 9.58
N SER A 82 34.08 -29.04 9.53
CA SER A 82 33.90 -29.97 10.64
C SER A 82 34.44 -29.29 11.89
N MET A 83 33.56 -28.90 12.82
CA MET A 83 33.99 -28.55 14.16
C MET A 83 34.15 -29.85 14.93
N TYR A 84 35.20 -30.60 14.59
CA TYR A 84 35.94 -31.61 15.36
C TYR A 84 37.09 -32.10 14.49
#